data_AF-A0A7J9LJF0-F1
#
_entry.id   AF-A0A7J9LJF0-F1
#
_cell.length_a   1.000
_cell.length_b   1.000
_cell.length_c   1.000
_cell.angle_alpha   90.00
_cell.angle_beta   90.00
_cell.angle_gamma   90.00
#
_symmetry.space_group_name_H-M   'P 1'
#
loop_
_entity.id
_entity.type
_entity.pdbx_description
1 polymer ?
#
loop_
_entity_poly.entity_id
_entity_poly.type
_entity_poly.pdbx_seq_one_letter_code
_entity_poly.pdbx_strand_id
1 'polypeptide(L)'
;MVPDEMEELHASRDSWEDGALDSNYQIQSASSIALNLTDRVGSSHPPRVSGEIHVIIGPMFAGKTTSLLRRIRSERNNGRNVAMIKSRKDTRYAIDSVVTHDGVKFPCWALPDLTSFRHNVGEDAYEKLDVIGIDEAQFFEDLYDFCCKAADNDGKTVILSGLDGDYLRRSFGSVLDIIPLADTVTKLTARCEVCGKKAFFTFRKTAATQTELIGGADLYMPVCRQHYVNGQTVVETSRIVLESTSVHHQTTQLSCLEAATAAAAAVLQSQ
;
A
#
# COMPACT_ATOMS: atom_id res chain seq x y z
N MET A 1 28.57 43.80 2.11
CA MET A 1 28.94 44.92 1.24
C MET A 1 28.12 44.78 -0.02
N VAL A 2 27.06 45.57 -0.09
CA VAL A 2 26.31 45.87 -1.32
C VAL A 2 27.12 46.94 -2.06
N PRO A 3 27.18 46.87 -3.39
CA PRO A 3 26.62 47.95 -4.21
C PRO A 3 25.93 47.37 -5.47
N ASP A 4 25.10 48.04 -6.24
CA ASP A 4 24.34 49.28 -6.16
C ASP A 4 23.32 49.16 -7.33
N GLU A 5 22.26 49.94 -7.26
CA GLU A 5 21.07 49.91 -8.10
C GLU A 5 21.27 50.46 -9.53
N MET A 6 20.15 50.35 -10.29
CA MET A 6 19.71 51.19 -11.42
C MET A 6 20.22 50.87 -12.83
N GLU A 7 19.30 50.34 -13.66
CA GLU A 7 18.74 51.17 -14.73
C GLU A 7 17.36 50.66 -15.22
N GLU A 8 16.47 51.63 -15.40
CA GLU A 8 15.08 51.55 -15.84
C GLU A 8 14.96 51.17 -17.32
N LEU A 9 13.78 50.71 -17.75
CA LEU A 9 13.09 51.30 -18.90
C LEU A 9 11.60 50.94 -18.92
N HIS A 10 10.80 52.00 -18.98
CA HIS A 10 9.35 52.08 -18.98
C HIS A 10 8.70 51.80 -20.36
N ALA A 11 7.43 51.36 -20.30
CA ALA A 11 6.33 51.59 -21.25
C ALA A 11 6.43 50.93 -22.65
N SER A 12 5.35 50.54 -23.34
CA SER A 12 3.96 51.00 -23.31
C SER A 12 2.99 49.89 -23.74
N ARG A 13 1.71 50.09 -23.40
CA ARG A 13 0.53 49.56 -24.10
C ARG A 13 0.54 50.06 -25.56
N ASP A 14 0.05 49.26 -26.50
CA ASP A 14 -1.12 49.60 -27.32
C ASP A 14 -1.48 48.51 -28.33
N SER A 15 -2.80 48.41 -28.51
CA SER A 15 -3.62 47.60 -29.40
C SER A 15 -3.40 47.84 -30.89
N TRP A 16 -3.51 46.79 -31.72
CA TRP A 16 -3.91 46.89 -33.13
C TRP A 16 -4.78 45.69 -33.54
N GLU A 17 -6.01 45.99 -33.96
CA GLU A 17 -6.89 45.15 -34.77
C GLU A 17 -6.51 45.27 -36.27
N ASP A 18 -7.14 44.37 -37.05
CA ASP A 18 -7.32 44.32 -38.51
C ASP A 18 -6.37 43.48 -39.38
N GLY A 19 -6.98 42.54 -40.11
CA GLY A 19 -6.35 41.77 -41.18
C GLY A 19 -7.12 40.51 -41.58
N ALA A 20 -8.31 40.68 -42.18
CA ALA A 20 -9.01 39.63 -42.91
C ALA A 20 -8.21 39.14 -44.13
N LEU A 21 -8.34 37.86 -44.49
CA LEU A 21 -8.39 37.37 -45.88
C LEU A 21 -8.83 35.90 -45.95
N ASP A 22 -9.80 35.67 -46.84
CA ASP A 22 -10.49 34.43 -47.22
C ASP A 22 -9.61 33.26 -47.67
N SER A 23 -10.05 32.02 -47.45
CA SER A 23 -10.70 31.22 -48.52
C SER A 23 -10.91 29.73 -48.16
N ASN A 24 -12.20 29.35 -48.18
CA ASN A 24 -12.79 28.13 -48.76
C ASN A 24 -12.22 26.73 -48.43
N TYR A 25 -12.95 25.98 -47.58
CA TYR A 25 -13.42 24.65 -47.98
C TYR A 25 -14.75 24.30 -47.29
N GLN A 26 -15.79 24.07 -48.09
CA GLN A 26 -17.15 23.77 -47.66
C GLN A 26 -17.62 22.53 -48.44
N ILE A 27 -17.90 21.40 -47.77
CA ILE A 27 -18.74 20.31 -48.32
C ILE A 27 -19.56 19.64 -47.19
N GLN A 28 -20.88 19.91 -47.21
CA GLN A 28 -22.07 19.04 -47.01
C GLN A 28 -22.14 18.12 -45.78
N SER A 29 -23.01 18.39 -44.80
CA SER A 29 -24.47 18.16 -44.75
C SER A 29 -24.92 16.69 -44.74
N ALA A 30 -25.29 16.19 -43.56
CA ALA A 30 -26.29 15.13 -43.39
C ALA A 30 -27.19 15.52 -42.22
N SER A 31 -28.46 15.71 -42.53
CA SER A 31 -29.51 16.20 -41.64
C SER A 31 -30.07 15.08 -40.75
N SER A 32 -30.56 15.52 -39.58
CA SER A 32 -31.78 15.05 -38.91
C SER A 32 -31.83 13.63 -38.34
N ILE A 33 -31.56 13.52 -37.03
CA ILE A 33 -32.52 12.92 -36.07
C ILE A 33 -32.49 13.80 -34.81
N ALA A 34 -33.41 14.75 -34.73
CA ALA A 34 -33.76 15.41 -33.48
C ALA A 34 -34.78 14.51 -32.76
N LEU A 35 -34.32 13.80 -31.72
CA LEU A 35 -35.24 13.20 -30.75
C LEU A 35 -35.46 14.23 -29.64
N ASN A 36 -36.59 14.93 -29.75
CA ASN A 36 -37.18 15.71 -28.67
C ASN A 36 -37.59 14.77 -27.53
N LEU A 37 -36.91 14.89 -26.40
CA LEU A 37 -37.35 14.39 -25.10
C LEU A 37 -37.20 15.52 -24.09
N THR A 38 -38.06 16.53 -24.20
CA THR A 38 -38.38 17.43 -23.10
C THR A 38 -39.48 16.80 -22.25
N ASP A 39 -39.10 16.15 -21.16
CA ASP A 39 -39.73 16.32 -19.85
C ASP A 39 -39.15 15.34 -18.84
N ARG A 40 -38.40 15.87 -17.86
CA ARG A 40 -38.52 15.59 -16.43
C ARG A 40 -37.51 16.46 -15.67
N VAL A 41 -38.05 17.39 -14.90
CA VAL A 41 -37.37 18.17 -13.87
C VAL A 41 -36.59 17.25 -12.92
N GLY A 42 -35.32 17.58 -12.65
CA GLY A 42 -34.56 16.92 -11.59
C GLY A 42 -33.08 17.28 -11.53
N SER A 43 -32.75 18.34 -10.79
CA SER A 43 -31.43 18.66 -10.24
C SER A 43 -30.32 19.07 -11.23
N SER A 44 -30.06 20.38 -11.30
CA SER A 44 -28.80 20.94 -11.81
C SER A 44 -27.69 20.68 -10.80
N HIS A 45 -27.14 19.47 -10.78
CA HIS A 45 -25.83 19.24 -10.18
C HIS A 45 -24.81 19.23 -11.32
N PRO A 46 -23.68 19.96 -11.19
CA PRO A 46 -22.58 19.76 -12.13
C PRO A 46 -22.24 18.26 -12.17
N PRO A 47 -21.82 17.72 -13.33
CA PRO A 47 -21.48 16.31 -13.43
C PRO A 47 -20.49 15.99 -12.32
N ARG A 48 -20.86 15.07 -11.42
CA ARG A 48 -19.96 14.64 -10.35
C ARG A 48 -18.73 14.05 -11.04
N VAL A 49 -17.59 14.73 -10.91
CA VAL A 49 -16.31 14.21 -11.38
C VAL A 49 -16.04 12.97 -10.54
N SER A 50 -15.90 11.80 -11.20
CA SER A 50 -15.54 10.58 -10.47
C SER A 50 -14.17 10.75 -9.84
N GLY A 51 -13.98 10.13 -8.67
CA GLY A 51 -12.66 10.02 -8.08
C GLY A 51 -11.73 9.10 -8.91
N GLU A 52 -10.55 8.86 -8.37
CA GLU A 52 -9.53 7.98 -8.95
C GLU A 52 -8.95 7.10 -7.85
N ILE A 53 -8.54 5.88 -8.19
CA ILE A 53 -7.89 4.93 -7.29
C ILE A 53 -6.50 4.58 -7.83
N HIS A 54 -5.47 4.85 -7.03
CA HIS A 54 -4.10 4.51 -7.36
C HIS A 54 -3.47 3.59 -6.32
N VAL A 55 -2.91 2.48 -6.79
CA VAL A 55 -2.36 1.41 -5.96
C VAL A 55 -0.84 1.34 -6.10
N ILE A 56 -0.12 1.38 -4.98
CA ILE A 56 1.33 1.20 -4.89
C ILE A 56 1.63 -0.07 -4.08
N ILE A 57 2.01 -1.14 -4.76
CA ILE A 57 2.27 -2.45 -4.16
C ILE A 57 3.73 -2.86 -4.27
N GLY A 58 4.11 -3.92 -3.57
CA GLY A 58 5.44 -4.52 -3.63
C GLY A 58 5.88 -5.07 -2.27
N PRO A 59 7.04 -5.76 -2.22
CA PRO A 59 7.53 -6.38 -1.00
C PRO A 59 7.89 -5.34 0.07
N MET A 60 8.17 -5.80 1.29
CA MET A 60 8.81 -4.97 2.29
C MET A 60 10.11 -4.37 1.73
N PHE A 61 10.49 -3.19 2.23
CA PHE A 61 11.71 -2.47 1.84
C PHE A 61 11.74 -1.97 0.38
N ALA A 62 10.61 -2.01 -0.34
CA ALA A 62 10.51 -1.47 -1.70
C ALA A 62 10.25 0.05 -1.78
N GLY A 63 10.17 0.75 -0.64
CA GLY A 63 9.91 2.20 -0.61
C GLY A 63 8.47 2.61 -0.90
N LYS A 64 7.48 1.76 -0.57
CA LYS A 64 6.05 2.01 -0.79
C LYS A 64 5.56 3.26 -0.07
N THR A 65 5.72 3.31 1.26
CA THR A 65 5.39 4.46 2.10
C THR A 65 6.06 5.74 1.61
N THR A 66 7.33 5.69 1.21
CA THR A 66 8.05 6.83 0.62
C THR A 66 7.41 7.31 -0.68
N SER A 67 7.01 6.38 -1.55
CA SER A 67 6.36 6.69 -2.83
C SER A 67 4.96 7.29 -2.63
N LEU A 68 4.18 6.73 -1.70
CA LEU A 68 2.88 7.27 -1.30
C LEU A 68 3.03 8.70 -0.76
N LEU A 69 3.93 8.91 0.20
CA LEU A 69 4.17 10.23 0.80
C LEU A 69 4.65 11.26 -0.22
N ARG A 70 5.47 10.85 -1.20
CA ARG A 70 5.90 11.74 -2.28
C ARG A 70 4.70 12.21 -3.11
N ARG A 71 3.78 11.31 -3.46
CA ARG A 71 2.53 11.67 -4.17
C ARG A 71 1.65 12.59 -3.34
N ILE A 72 1.37 12.23 -2.08
CA ILE A 72 0.54 13.04 -1.18
C ILE A 72 1.09 14.46 -0.99
N ARG A 73 2.43 14.61 -0.87
CA ARG A 73 3.06 15.94 -0.82
C ARG A 73 2.92 16.70 -2.12
N SER A 74 3.04 16.04 -3.26
CA SER A 74 2.84 16.67 -4.57
C SER A 74 1.43 17.22 -4.70
N GLU A 75 0.40 16.44 -4.34
CA GLU A 75 -1.00 16.88 -4.36
C GLU A 75 -1.22 18.09 -3.44
N ARG A 76 -0.67 18.05 -2.22
CA ARG A 76 -0.74 19.17 -1.28
C ARG A 76 -0.06 20.43 -1.83
N ASN A 77 1.12 20.28 -2.45
CA ASN A 77 1.86 21.40 -3.04
C ASN A 77 1.13 22.00 -4.24
N ASN A 78 0.29 21.21 -4.92
CA ASN A 78 -0.61 21.66 -5.98
C ASN A 78 -1.91 22.30 -5.43
N GLY A 79 -2.00 22.55 -4.13
CA GLY A 79 -3.12 23.23 -3.49
C GLY A 79 -4.32 22.33 -3.15
N ARG A 80 -4.21 21.00 -3.31
CA ARG A 80 -5.27 20.07 -2.95
C ARG A 80 -5.26 19.75 -1.46
N ASN A 81 -6.44 19.58 -0.88
CA ASN A 81 -6.61 19.15 0.50
C ASN A 81 -6.36 17.65 0.62
N VAL A 82 -5.40 17.27 1.45
CA VAL A 82 -4.96 15.87 1.57
C VAL A 82 -5.11 15.35 2.99
N ALA A 83 -5.46 14.08 3.11
CA ALA A 83 -5.37 13.32 4.36
C ALA A 83 -4.47 12.09 4.17
N MET A 84 -3.82 11.67 5.25
CA MET A 84 -3.06 10.41 5.31
C MET A 84 -3.63 9.53 6.42
N ILE A 85 -3.85 8.27 6.14
CA ILE A 85 -4.34 7.26 7.06
C ILE A 85 -3.29 6.14 7.15
N LYS A 86 -3.07 5.61 8.35
CA LYS A 86 -2.30 4.37 8.58
C LYS A 86 -3.08 3.44 9.50
N SER A 87 -2.84 2.14 9.38
CA SER A 87 -3.42 1.18 10.32
C SER A 87 -2.80 1.31 11.71
N ARG A 88 -3.63 1.26 12.76
CA ARG A 88 -3.17 1.13 14.16
C ARG A 88 -2.46 -0.19 14.44
N LYS A 89 -2.70 -1.23 13.63
CA LYS A 89 -2.01 -2.52 13.74
C LYS A 89 -0.51 -2.37 13.44
N ASP A 90 -0.11 -1.36 12.65
CA ASP A 90 1.29 -1.07 12.39
C ASP A 90 1.92 -0.18 13.46
N THR A 91 2.52 -0.84 14.46
CA THR A 91 3.24 -0.22 15.58
C THR A 91 4.75 -0.11 15.35
N ARG A 92 5.27 -0.42 14.14
CA ARG A 92 6.72 -0.36 13.85
C ARG A 92 7.29 1.05 13.87
N TYR A 93 6.43 2.05 13.66
CA TYR A 93 6.76 3.47 13.66
C TYR A 93 5.78 4.24 14.56
N ALA A 94 6.15 5.47 14.95
CA ALA A 94 5.36 6.33 15.85
C ALA A 94 3.86 6.35 15.50
N ILE A 95 3.02 6.36 16.54
CA ILE A 95 1.56 6.20 16.43
C ILE A 95 0.96 7.32 15.55
N ASP A 96 1.40 8.56 15.73
CA ASP A 96 0.75 9.74 15.12
C ASP A 96 1.41 10.29 13.85
N SER A 97 2.38 9.56 13.29
CA SER A 97 3.04 10.00 12.04
C SER A 97 3.44 8.83 11.17
N VAL A 98 3.23 8.98 9.86
CA VAL A 98 3.91 8.12 8.89
C VAL A 98 5.35 8.61 8.80
N VAL A 99 6.27 7.75 9.22
CA VAL A 99 7.72 8.00 9.20
C VAL A 99 8.29 7.21 8.03
N THR A 100 8.83 7.92 7.03
CA THR A 100 9.68 7.25 6.03
C THR A 100 10.96 6.74 6.67
N HIS A 101 11.59 5.73 6.08
CA HIS A 101 12.94 5.31 6.45
C HIS A 101 13.94 6.49 6.48
N ASP A 102 13.69 7.54 5.69
CA ASP A 102 14.51 8.75 5.59
C ASP A 102 14.17 9.81 6.66
N GLY A 103 13.36 9.46 7.68
CA GLY A 103 13.09 10.30 8.85
C GLY A 103 12.07 11.42 8.67
N VAL A 104 11.48 11.57 7.47
CA VAL A 104 10.48 12.62 7.25
C VAL A 104 9.12 12.22 7.80
N LYS A 105 8.55 13.04 8.68
CA LYS A 105 7.23 12.84 9.31
C LYS A 105 6.13 13.56 8.52
N PHE A 106 4.98 12.92 8.36
CA PHE A 106 3.76 13.53 7.84
C PHE A 106 2.60 13.22 8.80
N PRO A 107 1.79 14.21 9.21
CA PRO A 107 0.64 13.97 10.09
C PRO A 107 -0.33 12.96 9.48
N CYS A 108 -0.80 12.00 10.26
CA CYS A 108 -1.71 10.98 9.77
C CYS A 108 -2.74 10.55 10.82
N TRP A 109 -3.83 9.98 10.35
CA TRP A 109 -4.86 9.34 11.15
C TRP A 109 -4.49 7.87 11.34
N ALA A 110 -4.10 7.50 12.56
CA ALA A 110 -3.93 6.09 12.91
C ALA A 110 -5.28 5.51 13.30
N LEU A 111 -5.85 4.65 12.44
CA LEU A 111 -7.19 4.08 12.61
C LEU A 111 -7.19 2.55 12.66
N PRO A 112 -8.13 1.93 13.40
CA PRO A 112 -8.34 0.48 13.35
C PRO A 112 -9.06 0.03 12.07
N ASP A 113 -9.89 0.89 11.50
CA ASP A 113 -10.73 0.69 10.30
C ASP A 113 -10.82 1.99 9.49
N LEU A 114 -11.16 1.91 8.21
CA LEU A 114 -11.29 3.08 7.32
C LEU A 114 -12.67 3.73 7.40
N THR A 115 -13.71 2.95 7.69
CA THR A 115 -15.10 3.40 7.82
C THR A 115 -15.29 4.46 8.91
N SER A 116 -14.53 4.41 10.00
CA SER A 116 -14.54 5.46 11.04
C SER A 116 -13.86 6.77 10.63
N PHE A 117 -13.11 6.81 9.52
CA PHE A 117 -12.34 7.99 9.12
C PHE A 117 -13.21 9.23 9.01
N ARG A 118 -14.27 9.19 8.19
CA ARG A 118 -15.18 10.34 7.94
C ARG A 118 -15.73 10.93 9.24
N HIS A 119 -16.18 10.06 10.16
CA HIS A 119 -16.65 10.48 11.47
C HIS A 119 -15.55 11.16 12.30
N ASN A 120 -14.33 10.62 12.29
CA ASN A 120 -13.21 11.12 13.09
C ASN A 120 -12.66 12.46 12.61
N VAL A 121 -12.60 12.71 11.29
CA VAL A 121 -12.23 14.01 10.73
C VAL A 121 -13.38 15.02 10.81
N GLY A 122 -14.63 14.54 10.84
CA GLY A 122 -15.82 15.37 10.81
C GLY A 122 -16.28 15.64 9.37
N GLU A 123 -17.59 15.78 9.21
CA GLU A 123 -18.26 15.85 7.90
C GLU A 123 -17.73 16.98 7.02
N ASP A 124 -17.78 18.22 7.52
CA ASP A 124 -17.32 19.42 6.81
C ASP A 124 -15.84 19.34 6.38
N ALA A 125 -15.01 18.67 7.18
CA ALA A 125 -13.59 18.53 6.89
C ALA A 125 -13.36 17.40 5.88
N TYR A 126 -14.12 16.31 5.95
CA TYR A 126 -14.09 15.22 4.96
C TYR A 126 -14.55 15.70 3.58
N GLU A 127 -15.62 16.49 3.51
CA GLU A 127 -16.13 17.06 2.25
C GLU A 127 -15.08 17.88 1.51
N LYS A 128 -14.25 18.64 2.25
CA LYS A 128 -13.17 19.47 1.69
C LYS A 128 -11.96 18.68 1.22
N LEU A 129 -11.79 17.42 1.61
CA LEU A 129 -10.66 16.61 1.16
C LEU A 129 -10.76 16.33 -0.34
N ASP A 130 -9.64 16.41 -1.04
CA ASP A 130 -9.53 16.02 -2.44
C ASP A 130 -8.83 14.67 -2.58
N VAL A 131 -7.83 14.41 -1.73
CA VAL A 131 -6.98 13.22 -1.81
C VAL A 131 -6.86 12.51 -0.45
N ILE A 132 -7.00 11.20 -0.45
CA ILE A 132 -6.85 10.33 0.72
C ILE A 132 -5.73 9.34 0.47
N GLY A 133 -4.65 9.46 1.23
CA GLY A 133 -3.55 8.50 1.28
C GLY A 133 -3.80 7.40 2.31
N ILE A 134 -3.60 6.13 1.95
CA ILE A 134 -3.75 4.99 2.87
C ILE A 134 -2.46 4.19 2.86
N ASP A 135 -1.74 4.15 3.98
CA ASP A 135 -0.55 3.31 4.12
C ASP A 135 -0.84 1.99 4.84
N GLU A 136 -0.06 0.97 4.51
CA GLU A 136 -0.19 -0.41 5.01
C GLU A 136 -1.61 -0.98 4.82
N ALA A 137 -2.16 -0.75 3.63
CA ALA A 137 -3.55 -1.03 3.27
C ALA A 137 -3.97 -2.50 3.49
N GLN A 138 -3.03 -3.45 3.50
CA GLN A 138 -3.32 -4.87 3.77
C GLN A 138 -3.91 -5.15 5.15
N PHE A 139 -3.83 -4.21 6.08
CA PHE A 139 -4.39 -4.35 7.43
C PHE A 139 -5.84 -3.87 7.57
N PHE A 140 -6.42 -3.27 6.53
CA PHE A 140 -7.79 -2.79 6.53
C PHE A 140 -8.71 -3.76 5.79
N GLU A 141 -9.61 -4.39 6.54
CA GLU A 141 -10.59 -5.35 5.98
C GLU A 141 -11.67 -4.63 5.16
N ASP A 142 -11.98 -3.38 5.51
CA ASP A 142 -12.97 -2.51 4.88
C ASP A 142 -12.41 -1.66 3.71
N LEU A 143 -11.22 -2.02 3.20
CA LEU A 143 -10.53 -1.28 2.13
C LEU A 143 -11.37 -1.17 0.85
N TYR A 144 -11.99 -2.27 0.42
CA TYR A 144 -12.78 -2.32 -0.81
C TYR A 144 -13.96 -1.34 -0.76
N ASP A 145 -14.79 -1.46 0.28
CA ASP A 145 -15.97 -0.64 0.46
C ASP A 145 -15.60 0.84 0.64
N PHE A 146 -14.52 1.12 1.36
CA PHE A 146 -14.00 2.47 1.51
C PHE A 146 -13.59 3.08 0.16
N CYS A 147 -12.84 2.32 -0.67
CA CYS A 147 -12.39 2.78 -1.98
C CYS A 147 -13.57 3.09 -2.91
N CYS A 148 -14.55 2.18 -3.02
CA CYS A 148 -15.76 2.40 -3.80
C CYS A 148 -16.54 3.63 -3.30
N LYS A 149 -16.66 3.79 -1.98
CA LYS A 149 -17.38 4.93 -1.41
C LYS A 149 -16.66 6.26 -1.70
N ALA A 150 -15.37 6.32 -1.39
CA ALA A 150 -14.58 7.54 -1.51
C ALA A 150 -14.40 7.98 -2.97
N ALA A 151 -14.05 7.05 -3.87
CA ALA A 151 -13.79 7.39 -5.26
C ALA A 151 -15.09 7.53 -6.08
N ASP A 152 -15.95 6.51 -6.07
CA ASP A 152 -17.09 6.46 -7.00
C ASP A 152 -18.22 7.41 -6.60
N ASN A 153 -18.47 7.54 -5.29
CA ASN A 153 -19.62 8.31 -4.79
C ASN A 153 -19.24 9.72 -4.31
N ASP A 154 -18.09 9.83 -3.64
CA ASP A 154 -17.66 11.05 -2.95
C ASP A 154 -16.61 11.84 -3.75
N GLY A 155 -16.19 11.35 -4.92
CA GLY A 155 -15.33 12.06 -5.89
C GLY A 155 -13.89 12.27 -5.42
N LYS A 156 -13.38 11.45 -4.50
CA LYS A 156 -12.05 11.59 -3.89
C LYS A 156 -11.00 10.82 -4.70
N THR A 157 -9.79 11.37 -4.81
CA THR A 157 -8.62 10.60 -5.27
C THR A 157 -8.09 9.76 -4.09
N VAL A 158 -8.07 8.44 -4.22
CA VAL A 158 -7.52 7.52 -3.22
C VAL A 158 -6.17 7.00 -3.69
N ILE A 159 -5.12 7.18 -2.89
CA ILE A 159 -3.78 6.66 -3.17
C ILE A 159 -3.41 5.73 -2.03
N LEU A 160 -3.29 4.42 -2.32
CA LEU A 160 -2.98 3.43 -1.29
C LEU A 160 -1.64 2.76 -1.53
N SER A 161 -0.94 2.44 -0.44
CA SER A 161 0.20 1.52 -0.45
C SER A 161 -0.03 0.30 0.43
N GLY A 162 0.41 -0.86 -0.06
CA GLY A 162 0.28 -2.10 0.70
C GLY A 162 1.17 -3.22 0.16
N LEU A 163 1.26 -4.30 0.93
CA LEU A 163 1.88 -5.54 0.47
C LEU A 163 0.94 -6.24 -0.53
N ASP A 164 1.46 -6.67 -1.68
CA ASP A 164 0.71 -7.51 -2.61
C ASP A 164 0.62 -8.97 -2.16
N GLY A 165 1.55 -9.40 -1.31
CA GLY A 165 1.46 -10.69 -0.68
C GLY A 165 2.20 -10.79 0.65
N ASP A 166 1.79 -11.80 1.42
CA ASP A 166 2.38 -12.16 2.70
C ASP A 166 3.74 -12.86 2.52
N TYR A 167 4.32 -13.30 3.64
CA TYR A 167 5.59 -14.02 3.63
C TYR A 167 5.54 -15.39 2.93
N LEU A 168 4.33 -15.90 2.62
CA LEU A 168 4.05 -17.13 1.89
C LEU A 168 3.72 -16.88 0.41
N ARG A 169 3.76 -15.61 -0.05
CA ARG A 169 3.32 -15.14 -1.39
C ARG A 169 1.83 -15.35 -1.67
N ARG A 170 1.00 -15.44 -0.62
CA ARG A 170 -0.46 -15.41 -0.74
C ARG A 170 -0.92 -13.95 -0.69
N SER A 171 -2.13 -13.68 -1.17
CA SER A 171 -2.73 -12.35 -1.03
C SER A 171 -2.71 -11.91 0.44
N PHE A 172 -2.40 -10.64 0.69
CA PHE A 172 -2.42 -10.07 2.04
C PHE A 172 -3.57 -9.07 2.13
N GLY A 173 -4.60 -9.43 2.91
CA GLY A 173 -5.80 -8.62 3.05
C GLY A 173 -6.48 -8.41 1.70
N SER A 174 -7.16 -7.26 1.58
CA SER A 174 -7.98 -6.94 0.41
C SER A 174 -7.25 -6.07 -0.63
N VAL A 175 -5.92 -5.91 -0.54
CA VAL A 175 -5.15 -5.01 -1.44
C VAL A 175 -5.28 -5.42 -2.91
N LEU A 176 -5.26 -6.72 -3.19
CA LEU A 176 -5.38 -7.21 -4.57
C LEU A 176 -6.81 -7.07 -5.12
N ASP A 177 -7.81 -7.03 -4.24
CA ASP A 177 -9.21 -6.87 -4.63
C ASP A 177 -9.49 -5.45 -5.14
N ILE A 178 -8.59 -4.49 -4.89
CA ILE A 178 -8.66 -3.12 -5.41
C ILE A 178 -8.16 -3.02 -6.85
N ILE A 179 -7.37 -3.98 -7.34
CA ILE A 179 -6.77 -3.91 -8.69
C ILE A 179 -7.83 -3.71 -9.80
N PRO A 180 -8.99 -4.40 -9.80
CA PRO A 180 -10.04 -4.16 -10.78
C PRO A 180 -10.67 -2.76 -10.73
N LEU A 181 -10.57 -2.07 -9.59
CA LEU A 181 -11.10 -0.72 -9.39
C LEU A 181 -10.07 0.38 -9.70
N ALA A 182 -8.78 0.02 -9.82
CA ALA A 182 -7.69 0.98 -9.83
C ALA A 182 -7.43 1.58 -11.22
N ASP A 183 -7.39 2.91 -11.29
CA ASP A 183 -6.91 3.66 -12.46
C ASP A 183 -5.42 3.43 -12.72
N THR A 184 -4.63 3.24 -11.66
CA THR A 184 -3.21 2.88 -11.81
C THR A 184 -2.76 1.87 -10.77
N VAL A 185 -1.96 0.89 -11.20
CA VAL A 185 -1.28 -0.05 -10.31
C VAL A 185 0.23 0.00 -10.55
N THR A 186 0.99 0.33 -9.51
CA THR A 186 2.46 0.39 -9.54
C THR A 186 3.03 -0.67 -8.62
N LYS A 187 3.76 -1.65 -9.17
CA LYS A 187 4.50 -2.64 -8.39
C LYS A 187 5.97 -2.27 -8.25
N LEU A 188 6.33 -1.82 -7.05
CA LEU A 188 7.70 -1.51 -6.68
C LEU A 188 8.51 -2.78 -6.44
N THR A 189 9.83 -2.66 -6.60
CA THR A 189 10.78 -3.74 -6.33
C THR A 189 11.82 -3.27 -5.32
N ALA A 190 12.20 -4.14 -4.40
CA ALA A 190 13.32 -3.90 -3.50
C ALA A 190 14.64 -4.42 -4.12
N ARG A 191 15.74 -4.38 -3.36
CA ARG A 191 16.99 -5.10 -3.67
C ARG A 191 17.07 -6.37 -2.84
N CYS A 192 17.43 -7.48 -3.47
CA CYS A 192 17.58 -8.76 -2.80
C CYS A 192 18.75 -8.71 -1.84
N GLU A 193 18.50 -8.98 -0.57
CA GLU A 193 19.53 -8.93 0.48
C GLU A 193 20.60 -10.02 0.31
N VAL A 194 20.30 -11.09 -0.45
CA VAL A 194 21.26 -12.19 -0.73
C VAL A 194 22.15 -11.90 -1.93
N CYS A 195 21.62 -11.33 -3.03
CA CYS A 195 22.36 -11.20 -4.29
C CYS A 195 22.32 -9.84 -4.96
N GLY A 196 21.71 -8.82 -4.35
CA GLY A 196 21.65 -7.45 -4.86
C GLY A 196 20.72 -7.22 -6.06
N LYS A 197 20.25 -8.27 -6.74
CA LYS A 197 19.28 -8.17 -7.86
C LYS A 197 17.92 -7.66 -7.38
N LYS A 198 17.00 -7.34 -8.31
CA LYS A 198 15.62 -6.95 -7.96
C LYS A 198 14.95 -8.04 -7.10
N ALA A 199 14.35 -7.59 -6.00
CA ALA A 199 13.54 -8.40 -5.10
C ALA A 199 12.06 -8.10 -5.29
N PHE A 200 11.27 -9.16 -5.27
CA PHE A 200 9.83 -9.12 -5.52
C PHE A 200 9.02 -9.71 -4.37
N PHE A 201 9.68 -10.30 -3.37
CA PHE A 201 9.05 -11.03 -2.29
C PHE A 201 9.65 -10.62 -0.96
N THR A 202 8.81 -10.66 0.07
CA THR A 202 9.22 -10.61 1.47
C THR A 202 9.45 -12.05 1.94
N PHE A 203 10.61 -12.33 2.52
CA PHE A 203 10.92 -13.61 3.15
C PHE A 203 11.00 -13.42 4.67
N ARG A 204 10.35 -14.30 5.43
CA ARG A 204 10.43 -14.32 6.89
C ARG A 204 11.64 -15.13 7.34
N LYS A 205 12.50 -14.55 8.17
CA LYS A 205 13.72 -15.15 8.71
C LYS A 205 13.45 -16.13 9.87
N THR A 206 12.27 -16.06 10.49
CA THR A 206 11.90 -16.84 11.69
C THR A 206 10.96 -18.01 11.37
N ALA A 207 10.86 -18.96 12.29
CA ALA A 207 9.94 -20.11 12.20
C ALA A 207 8.50 -19.78 12.64
N ALA A 208 8.20 -18.54 13.02
CA ALA A 208 6.85 -18.15 13.41
C ALA A 208 5.89 -18.29 12.22
N THR A 209 4.70 -18.86 12.48
CA THR A 209 3.72 -19.22 11.43
C THR A 209 2.60 -18.21 11.25
N GLN A 210 2.37 -17.32 12.24
CA GLN A 210 1.34 -16.29 12.23
C GLN A 210 1.46 -15.40 10.97
N THR A 211 0.38 -15.18 10.22
CA THR A 211 0.43 -14.32 9.02
C THR A 211 0.82 -12.89 9.38
N GLU A 212 0.13 -12.32 10.37
CA GLU A 212 0.42 -10.99 10.91
C GLU A 212 1.44 -11.09 12.06
N LEU A 213 2.72 -10.91 11.73
CA LEU A 213 3.77 -10.73 12.74
C LEU A 213 4.45 -9.39 12.47
N ILE A 214 4.19 -8.42 13.35
CA ILE A 214 4.71 -7.06 13.22
C ILE A 214 6.21 -7.04 13.49
N GLY A 215 6.98 -6.58 12.51
CA GLY A 215 8.44 -6.45 12.63
C GLY A 215 9.09 -5.86 11.37
N GLY A 216 10.39 -5.62 11.47
CA GLY A 216 11.19 -4.97 10.44
C GLY A 216 12.23 -5.91 9.83
N ALA A 217 13.44 -5.39 9.64
CA ALA A 217 14.57 -6.10 9.03
C ALA A 217 15.12 -7.26 9.88
N ASP A 218 14.76 -7.27 11.17
CA ASP A 218 15.04 -8.34 12.12
C ASP A 218 14.25 -9.62 11.80
N LEU A 219 13.00 -9.49 11.36
CA LEU A 219 12.14 -10.63 11.04
C LEU A 219 12.02 -10.92 9.55
N TYR A 220 12.26 -9.92 8.70
CA TYR A 220 11.99 -10.01 7.27
C TYR A 220 13.15 -9.52 6.41
N MET A 221 13.27 -10.07 5.21
CA MET A 221 14.21 -9.63 4.18
C MET A 221 13.55 -9.61 2.79
N PRO A 222 13.91 -8.66 1.93
CA PRO A 222 13.51 -8.67 0.53
C PRO A 222 14.36 -9.66 -0.26
N VAL A 223 13.71 -10.52 -1.06
CA VAL A 223 14.40 -11.54 -1.87
C VAL A 223 13.90 -11.63 -3.30
N CYS A 224 14.79 -12.08 -4.19
CA CYS A 224 14.43 -12.46 -5.55
C CYS A 224 13.73 -13.84 -5.56
N ARG A 225 13.21 -14.24 -6.72
CA ARG A 225 12.46 -15.50 -6.87
C ARG A 225 13.27 -16.73 -6.45
N GLN A 226 14.52 -16.80 -6.92
CA GLN A 226 15.44 -17.90 -6.64
C GLN A 226 15.71 -18.04 -5.14
N HIS A 227 16.09 -16.95 -4.47
CA HIS A 227 16.43 -17.00 -3.04
C HIS A 227 15.23 -17.27 -2.15
N TYR A 228 14.03 -16.84 -2.52
CA TYR A 228 12.84 -17.25 -1.79
C TYR A 228 12.60 -18.76 -1.90
N VAL A 229 12.62 -19.33 -3.12
CA VAL A 229 12.33 -20.75 -3.33
C VAL A 229 13.38 -21.63 -2.63
N ASN A 230 14.66 -21.27 -2.76
CA ASN A 230 15.74 -21.96 -2.09
C ASN A 230 15.64 -21.79 -0.56
N GLY A 231 15.35 -20.58 -0.09
CA GLY A 231 15.20 -20.29 1.34
C GLY A 231 14.07 -21.09 1.99
N GLN A 232 12.92 -21.22 1.33
CA GLN A 232 11.80 -22.05 1.80
C GLN A 232 12.20 -23.52 1.93
N THR A 233 12.98 -24.04 0.98
CA THR A 233 13.49 -25.42 1.03
C THR A 233 14.38 -25.63 2.25
N VAL A 234 15.26 -24.66 2.56
CA VAL A 234 16.15 -24.71 3.73
C VAL A 234 15.36 -24.65 5.03
N VAL A 235 14.36 -23.76 5.14
CA VAL A 235 13.50 -23.65 6.33
C VAL A 235 12.73 -24.96 6.56
N GLU A 236 12.10 -25.50 5.52
CA GLU A 236 11.32 -26.74 5.63
C GLU A 236 12.20 -27.94 5.99
N THR A 237 13.37 -28.07 5.36
CA THR A 237 14.33 -29.14 5.68
C THR A 237 14.82 -29.00 7.12
N SER A 238 15.13 -27.78 7.57
CA SER A 238 15.56 -27.53 8.94
C SER A 238 14.46 -27.89 9.94
N ARG A 239 13.20 -27.58 9.63
CA ARG A 239 12.03 -27.96 10.44
C ARG A 239 11.91 -29.48 10.55
N ILE A 240 11.97 -30.20 9.43
CA ILE A 240 11.92 -31.67 9.40
C ILE A 240 13.06 -32.27 10.22
N VAL A 241 14.29 -31.77 10.08
CA VAL A 241 15.46 -32.26 10.83
C VAL A 241 15.28 -32.03 12.33
N LEU A 242 14.81 -30.85 12.75
CA LEU A 242 14.57 -30.52 14.15
C LEU A 242 13.43 -31.34 14.77
N GLU A 243 12.36 -31.58 14.00
CA GLU A 243 11.25 -32.45 14.42
C GLU A 243 11.72 -33.91 14.54
N SER A 244 12.52 -34.40 13.58
CA SER A 244 13.04 -35.77 13.60
C SER A 244 14.02 -36.01 14.75
N THR A 245 14.89 -35.05 15.08
CA THR A 245 15.79 -35.15 16.25
C THR A 245 15.02 -35.06 17.57
N SER A 246 13.96 -34.26 17.63
CA SER A 246 13.09 -34.20 18.82
C SER A 246 12.36 -35.52 19.07
N VAL A 247 11.83 -36.15 18.01
CA VAL A 247 11.23 -37.50 18.10
C VAL A 247 12.27 -38.54 18.50
N HIS A 248 13.45 -38.52 17.87
CA HIS A 248 14.51 -39.48 18.21
C HIS A 248 15.00 -39.33 19.66
N HIS A 249 15.07 -38.10 20.18
CA HIS A 249 15.46 -37.85 21.56
C HIS A 249 14.40 -38.36 22.56
N GLN A 250 13.11 -38.22 22.24
CA GLN A 250 12.00 -38.76 23.04
C GLN A 250 11.95 -40.30 23.00
N THR A 251 12.14 -40.92 21.83
CA THR A 251 12.17 -42.39 21.70
C THR A 251 13.35 -42.98 22.47
N THR A 252 14.53 -42.34 22.41
CA THR A 252 15.72 -42.81 23.12
C THR A 252 15.57 -42.67 24.64
N GLN A 253 14.91 -41.61 25.12
CA GLN A 253 14.60 -41.45 26.56
C GLN A 253 13.61 -42.50 27.06
N LEU A 254 12.56 -42.81 26.29
CA LEU A 254 11.62 -43.88 26.64
C LEU A 254 12.31 -45.25 26.70
N SER A 255 13.11 -45.60 25.68
CA SER A 255 13.80 -46.89 25.65
C SER A 255 14.81 -47.06 26.79
N CYS A 256 15.49 -45.98 27.19
CA CYS A 256 16.39 -46.00 28.34
C CYS A 256 15.65 -46.16 29.66
N LEU A 257 14.46 -45.57 29.80
CA LEU A 257 13.62 -45.69 30.99
C LEU A 257 13.02 -47.10 31.12
N GLU A 258 12.58 -47.69 30.01
CA GLU A 258 12.11 -49.08 29.95
C GLU A 258 13.24 -50.08 30.26
N ALA A 259 14.44 -49.86 29.73
CA ALA A 259 15.60 -50.69 30.04
C ALA A 259 16.01 -50.58 31.52
N ALA A 260 15.97 -49.38 32.11
CA ALA A 260 16.29 -49.16 33.52
C ALA A 260 15.24 -49.79 34.46
N THR A 261 13.96 -49.72 34.11
CA THR A 261 12.88 -50.36 34.88
C THR A 261 12.92 -51.88 34.78
N ALA A 262 13.22 -52.44 33.59
CA ALA A 262 13.41 -53.88 33.42
C ALA A 262 14.63 -54.40 34.22
N ALA A 263 15.74 -53.68 34.23
CA ALA A 263 16.92 -54.02 35.02
C ALA A 263 16.64 -53.97 36.53
N ALA A 264 15.91 -52.95 37.01
CA ALA A 264 15.51 -52.85 38.42
C ALA A 264 14.56 -53.97 38.85
N ALA A 265 13.62 -54.37 37.98
CA ALA A 265 12.70 -55.48 38.23
C ALA A 265 13.42 -56.84 38.30
N ALA A 266 14.44 -57.06 37.46
CA ALA A 266 15.24 -58.28 37.48
C ALA A 266 16.06 -58.43 38.77
N VAL A 267 16.58 -57.32 39.32
CA VAL A 267 17.31 -57.32 40.61
C VAL A 267 16.38 -57.71 41.77
N LEU A 268 15.15 -57.21 41.77
CA LEU A 268 14.15 -57.51 42.81
C LEU A 268 13.62 -58.95 42.79
N GLN A 269 13.72 -59.66 41.66
CA GLN A 269 13.32 -61.07 41.54
C GLN A 269 14.45 -62.06 41.88
N SER A 270 15.67 -61.56 42.13
CA SER A 270 16.86 -62.36 42.44
C SER A 270 17.23 -62.38 43.93
N GLN A 271 16.36 -61.85 44.80
CA GLN A 271 16.41 -61.95 46.26
C GLN A 271 15.30 -62.86 46.77
#